data_AF-A0A348YBW6-F1
#
_entry.id   AF-A0A348YBW6-F1
#
_cell.length_a   1.000
_cell.length_b   1.000
_cell.length_c   1.000
_cell.angle_alpha   90.00
_cell.angle_beta   90.00
_cell.angle_gamma   90.00
#
_symmetry.space_group_name_H-M   'P 1'
#
loop_
_entity.id
_entity.type
_entity.pdbx_description
1 polymer ?
#
loop_
_entity_poly.entity_id
_entity_poly.type
_entity_poly.pdbx_seq_one_letter_code
_entity_poly.pdbx_strand_id
1 'polypeptide(L)' 'RKNIDGVKRQFKPTKIDNKTLILDVELHPDDYHYERARRFNCSDRGISKALKRLGITQKKDTKPS' A
#
# COMPACT_ATOMS: atom_id res chain seq x y z
N ARG A 1 36.73 10.25 14.14
CA ARG A 1 35.36 10.37 13.58
C ARG A 1 34.82 8.95 13.46
N LYS A 2 33.78 8.57 14.21
CA LYS A 2 33.19 7.22 14.08
C LYS A 2 32.58 7.12 12.68
N ASN A 3 32.94 6.09 11.91
CA ASN A 3 32.29 5.80 10.64
C ASN A 3 30.87 5.31 10.95
N ILE A 4 29.86 6.06 10.52
CA ILE A 4 28.42 5.78 10.74
C ILE A 4 27.84 5.15 9.47
N ASP A 5 28.63 4.35 8.76
CA ASP A 5 28.12 3.53 7.65
C ASP A 5 27.40 2.31 8.24
N GLY A 6 26.30 2.59 8.95
CA GLY A 6 25.45 1.61 9.57
C GLY A 6 24.87 0.70 8.50
N VAL A 7 24.99 -0.61 8.72
CA VAL A 7 24.43 -1.65 7.86
C VAL A 7 22.96 -1.34 7.57
N LYS A 8 22.62 -1.01 6.32
CA LYS A 8 21.24 -0.83 5.88
C LYS A 8 20.49 -2.13 6.13
N ARG A 9 19.48 -2.09 7.00
CA ARG A 9 18.60 -3.24 7.27
C ARG A 9 17.92 -3.68 5.97
N GLN A 10 18.28 -4.87 5.50
CA GLN A 10 17.60 -5.52 4.37
C GLN A 10 16.20 -5.93 4.83
N PHE A 11 15.16 -5.26 4.32
CA PHE A 11 13.77 -5.65 4.60
C PHE A 11 13.37 -6.82 3.71
N LYS A 12 12.66 -7.79 4.29
CA LYS A 12 12.09 -8.91 3.53
C LYS A 12 11.08 -8.38 2.49
N PRO A 13 10.93 -9.07 1.34
CA PRO A 13 9.86 -8.79 0.39
C PRO A 13 8.51 -8.81 1.10
N THR A 14 7.67 -7.82 0.87
CA THR A 14 6.33 -7.80 1.45
C THR A 14 5.36 -8.66 0.67
N LYS A 15 4.36 -9.22 1.37
CA LYS A 15 3.29 -10.03 0.77
C LYS A 15 2.51 -9.32 -0.34
N ILE A 16 2.47 -7.99 -0.33
CA ILE A 16 1.79 -7.16 -1.33
C ILE A 16 2.85 -6.58 -2.27
N ASP A 17 2.72 -6.87 -3.56
CA ASP A 17 3.52 -6.27 -4.61
C ASP A 17 3.06 -4.83 -4.89
N ASN A 18 4.02 -3.94 -5.13
CA ASN A 18 3.74 -2.51 -5.29
C ASN A 18 3.09 -2.18 -6.63
N LYS A 19 3.52 -2.84 -7.71
CA LYS A 19 3.03 -2.53 -9.06
C LYS A 19 1.56 -2.94 -9.19
N THR A 20 1.24 -4.13 -8.71
CA THR A 20 -0.14 -4.64 -8.65
C THR A 20 -1.05 -3.78 -7.79
N LEU A 21 -0.57 -3.29 -6.63
CA LEU A 21 -1.36 -2.40 -5.78
C LEU A 21 -1.61 -1.03 -6.43
N ILE A 22 -0.64 -0.46 -7.16
CA ILE A 22 -0.83 0.80 -7.89
C ILE A 22 -1.93 0.66 -8.95
N LEU A 23 -1.89 -0.41 -9.75
CA LEU A 23 -2.91 -0.70 -10.76
C LEU A 23 -4.31 -0.90 -10.15
N ASP A 24 -4.40 -1.58 -9.00
CA ASP A 24 -5.67 -1.77 -8.27
C ASP A 24 -6.22 -0.42 -7.75
N VAL A 25 -5.36 0.49 -7.32
CA VAL A 25 -5.76 1.85 -6.92
C VAL A 25 -6.29 2.67 -8.11
N GLU A 26 -5.65 2.57 -9.27
CA GLU A 26 -6.07 3.26 -10.49
C GLU A 26 -7.41 2.73 -11.02
N LEU A 27 -7.59 1.40 -11.05
CA LEU A 27 -8.80 0.77 -11.57
C LEU A 27 -10.01 0.96 -10.63
N HIS A 28 -9.75 1.02 -9.33
CA HIS A 28 -10.79 1.06 -8.30
C HIS A 28 -10.51 2.13 -7.26
N PRO A 29 -10.52 3.44 -7.58
CA PRO A 29 -10.07 4.49 -6.66
C PRO A 29 -10.89 4.56 -5.36
N ASP A 30 -12.19 4.27 -5.44
CA ASP A 30 -13.14 4.37 -4.32
C ASP A 30 -13.30 3.09 -3.49
N ASP A 31 -12.62 2.01 -3.86
CA ASP A 31 -12.73 0.74 -3.13
C ASP A 31 -12.13 0.84 -1.73
N TYR A 32 -12.83 0.25 -0.77
CA TYR A 32 -12.35 0.19 0.61
C TYR A 32 -11.18 -0.78 0.76
N HIS A 33 -10.35 -0.57 1.79
CA HIS A 33 -9.20 -1.45 2.05
C HIS A 33 -9.59 -2.92 2.22
N TYR A 34 -10.78 -3.24 2.73
CA TYR A 34 -11.23 -4.63 2.88
C TYR A 34 -11.53 -5.30 1.53
N GLU A 35 -11.97 -4.54 0.52
CA GLU A 35 -12.25 -5.06 -0.83
C GLU A 35 -10.94 -5.38 -1.54
N ARG A 36 -10.01 -4.43 -1.50
CA ARG A 36 -8.64 -4.62 -1.98
C ARG A 36 -7.98 -5.81 -1.28
N ALA A 37 -8.10 -5.90 0.04
CA ALA A 37 -7.51 -6.98 0.82
C ALA A 37 -7.99 -8.39 0.39
N ARG A 38 -9.25 -8.52 -0.06
CA ARG A 38 -9.77 -9.76 -0.63
C ARG A 38 -9.07 -10.11 -1.96
N ARG A 39 -8.81 -9.12 -2.83
CA ARG A 39 -8.07 -9.33 -4.10
C ARG A 39 -6.62 -9.77 -3.86
N PHE A 40 -5.96 -9.16 -2.87
CA PHE A 40 -4.56 -9.44 -2.51
C PHE A 40 -4.39 -10.59 -1.50
N ASN A 41 -5.48 -11.25 -1.10
CA ASN A 41 -5.50 -12.31 -0.08
C ASN A 41 -4.69 -11.93 1.18
N CYS A 42 -4.90 -10.71 1.67
CA CYS A 42 -4.19 -10.14 2.82
C CYS A 42 -5.17 -9.49 3.80
N SER A 43 -4.65 -8.89 4.88
CA SER A 43 -5.48 -8.08 5.77
C SER A 43 -5.65 -6.66 5.23
N ASP A 44 -6.77 -6.04 5.59
CA ASP A 44 -7.06 -4.61 5.41
C ASP A 44 -5.92 -3.71 5.93
N ARG A 45 -5.37 -4.06 7.09
CA ARG A 45 -4.23 -3.34 7.69
C ARG A 45 -2.94 -3.52 6.91
N GLY A 46 -2.79 -4.65 6.20
CA GLY A 46 -1.71 -4.89 5.24
C GLY A 46 -1.79 -3.91 4.06
N ILE A 47 -2.97 -3.76 3.46
CA ILE A 47 -3.22 -2.78 2.39
C ILE A 47 -2.93 -1.36 2.87
N SER A 48 -3.46 -0.97 4.03
CA SER A 48 -3.21 0.38 4.58
C SER A 48 -1.72 0.68 4.75
N LYS A 49 -0.92 -0.27 5.24
CA LYS A 49 0.54 -0.11 5.36
C LYS A 49 1.22 -0.04 3.99
N ALA A 50 0.76 -0.83 3.01
CA ALA A 50 1.32 -0.82 1.67
C ALA A 50 1.04 0.51 0.94
N LEU A 51 -0.17 1.06 1.08
CA LEU A 51 -0.53 2.38 0.53
C LEU A 51 0.30 3.50 1.17
N LYS A 52 0.46 3.49 2.50
CA LYS A 52 1.32 4.45 3.22
C LYS A 52 2.77 4.40 2.75
N ARG A 53 3.30 3.20 2.49
CA ARG A 53 4.65 3.02 1.94
C ARG A 53 4.78 3.64 0.54
N LEU A 54 3.73 3.57 -0.27
CA LEU A 54 3.69 4.16 -1.61
C LEU A 54 3.35 5.66 -1.62
N GLY A 55 3.03 6.25 -0.46
CA GLY A 55 2.61 7.65 -0.38
C GLY A 55 1.21 7.92 -0.94
N ILE A 56 0.41 6.86 -1.17
CA ILE A 56 -0.93 6.98 -1.76
C ILE A 56 -1.94 7.27 -0.65
N THR A 57 -2.71 8.35 -0.82
CA THR A 57 -3.87 8.67 0.01
C THR A 57 -5.06 8.94 -0.90
N GLN A 58 -5.97 7.97 -1.04
CA GLN A 58 -7.23 8.16 -1.77
C GLN A 58 -8.35 8.49 -0.79
N LYS A 59 -9.00 9.64 -0.99
CA LYS A 59 -10.29 9.97 -0.37
C LYS A 59 -11.39 9.61 -1.35
N LYS A 60 -12.53 9.14 -0.84
CA LYS A 60 -13.72 8.93 -1.65
C LYS A 60 -14.25 10.26 -2.16
N ASP A 61 -14.61 10.31 -3.43
CA ASP A 61 -15.36 11.44 -3.99
C ASP A 61 -16.80 11.38 -3.49
N THR A 62 -17.19 12.32 -2.62
CA THR A 62 -18.55 12.40 -2.05
C THR A 62 -19.52 13.14 -2.97
N LYS A 63 -19.30 13.12 -4.29
CA LYS A 63 -20.19 13.83 -5.23
C LYS A 63 -21.52 13.07 -5.26
N PRO A 64 -22.66 13.71 -4.90
CA PRO A 64 -23.96 13.09 -5.07
C PRO A 64 -24.24 12.94 -6.58
N SER A 65 -24.68 11.75 -6.97
CA SER A 65 -25.16 11.39 -8.31
C SER A 65 -26.49 12.06 -8.63
#